data_AF-A0A382D978-F1
#
_entry.id   AF-A0A382D978-F1
#
_cell.length_a   1.000
_cell.length_b   1.000
_cell.length_c   1.000
_cell.angle_alpha   90.00
_cell.angle_beta   90.00
_cell.angle_gamma   90.00
#
_symmetry.space_group_name_H-M   'P 1'
#
loop_
_entity.id
_entity.type
_entity.pdbx_description
1 polymer ?
#
loop_
_entity_poly.entity_id
_entity_poly.type
_entity_poly.pdbx_seq_one_letter_code
_entity_poly.pdbx_strand_id
1 'polypeptide(L)'
;VLIVGAGGLGCPIADYLSRAGIGTIGIADFDKINLSNIHRQSLYNSKDIGKFKVDVLKEKIKSINPFTKIKSFKKKITDENFNNIIKSFDIIVDGSDNFKTKFLLNKYSKKYNKILIVGA
;
A
#
# COMPACT_ATOMS: atom_id res chain seq x y z
N VAL A 1 -8.05 -5.55 -2.02
CA VAL A 1 -6.62 -5.84 -1.75
C VAL A 1 -6.03 -4.74 -0.87
N LEU A 2 -5.28 -5.07 0.18
CA LEU A 2 -4.53 -4.11 1.00
C LEU A 2 -3.05 -4.18 0.64
N ILE A 3 -2.44 -3.04 0.33
CA ILE A 3 -1.01 -2.89 0.11
C ILE A 3 -0.40 -2.18 1.33
N VAL A 4 0.59 -2.81 1.96
CA VAL A 4 1.31 -2.25 3.11
C VAL A 4 2.70 -1.84 2.64
N GLY A 5 2.97 -0.54 2.61
CA GLY A 5 4.14 0.06 1.96
C GLY A 5 3.82 0.52 0.55
N ALA A 6 3.95 1.83 0.31
CA ALA A 6 3.76 2.50 -0.97
C ALA A 6 5.13 2.91 -1.57
N GLY A 7 6.13 2.05 -1.39
CA GLY A 7 7.49 2.22 -1.89
C GLY A 7 7.70 1.58 -3.26
N GLY A 8 8.93 1.12 -3.52
CA GLY A 8 9.28 0.58 -4.83
C GLY A 8 8.54 -0.71 -5.21
N LEU A 9 8.10 -1.48 -4.22
CA LEU A 9 7.23 -2.64 -4.42
C LEU A 9 5.75 -2.23 -4.50
N GLY A 10 5.31 -1.36 -3.59
CA GLY A 10 3.91 -0.94 -3.50
C GLY A 10 3.41 -0.17 -4.73
N CYS A 11 4.24 0.69 -5.33
CA CYS A 11 3.88 1.47 -6.51
C CYS A 11 3.44 0.61 -7.71
N PRO A 12 4.29 -0.30 -8.25
CA PRO A 12 3.89 -1.11 -9.40
C PRO A 12 2.70 -2.02 -9.07
N ILE A 13 2.64 -2.57 -7.86
CA ILE A 13 1.50 -3.40 -7.42
C ILE A 13 0.20 -2.60 -7.49
N ALA A 14 0.20 -1.37 -6.97
CA ALA A 14 -0.97 -0.50 -7.00
C ALA A 14 -1.39 -0.12 -8.43
N ASP A 15 -0.42 0.17 -9.31
CA ASP A 15 -0.66 0.48 -10.72
C ASP A 15 -1.35 -0.70 -11.43
N TYR A 16 -0.76 -1.89 -11.37
CA TYR A 16 -1.30 -3.05 -12.07
C TYR A 16 -2.63 -3.52 -11.49
N LEU A 17 -2.82 -3.50 -10.17
CA LEU A 17 -4.12 -3.82 -9.58
C LEU A 17 -5.22 -2.82 -9.99
N SER A 18 -4.88 -1.54 -10.11
CA SER A 18 -5.82 -0.52 -10.60
C SER A 18 -6.21 -0.77 -12.06
N ARG A 19 -5.22 -1.03 -12.93
CA ARG A 19 -5.44 -1.32 -14.36
C ARG A 19 -6.20 -2.61 -14.58
N ALA A 20 -5.99 -3.61 -13.72
CA ALA A 20 -6.74 -4.87 -13.74
C ALA A 20 -8.20 -4.72 -13.27
N GLY A 21 -8.62 -3.52 -12.83
CA GLY A 21 -10.00 -3.27 -12.43
C GLY A 21 -10.35 -3.76 -11.02
N ILE A 22 -9.36 -3.93 -10.13
CA ILE A 22 -9.63 -4.28 -8.73
C ILE A 22 -10.54 -3.21 -8.10
N GLY A 23 -11.68 -3.65 -7.57
CA GLY A 23 -12.73 -2.76 -7.10
C GLY A 23 -12.32 -1.91 -5.89
N THR A 24 -11.59 -2.48 -4.92
CA THR A 24 -11.13 -1.75 -3.73
C THR A 24 -9.66 -2.04 -3.42
N ILE A 25 -8.86 -0.97 -3.38
CA ILE A 25 -7.45 -1.00 -2.99
C ILE A 25 -7.27 -0.18 -1.70
N GLY A 26 -6.73 -0.82 -0.67
CA GLY A 26 -6.25 -0.17 0.54
C GLY A 26 -4.75 0.10 0.42
N ILE A 27 -4.29 1.25 0.91
CA ILE A 27 -2.87 1.61 0.91
C ILE A 27 -2.50 2.09 2.31
N ALA A 28 -1.54 1.45 2.94
CA ALA A 28 -1.00 1.87 4.22
C ALA A 28 0.47 2.25 4.10
N ASP A 29 0.77 3.53 4.30
CA ASP A 29 2.12 4.08 4.36
C ASP A 29 2.07 5.39 5.16
N PHE A 30 3.13 5.72 5.88
CA PHE A 30 3.22 6.93 6.72
C PHE A 30 4.23 7.94 6.20
N ASP A 31 5.03 7.57 5.21
CA ASP A 31 6.12 8.39 4.71
C ASP A 31 5.65 9.46 3.74
N LYS A 32 6.49 10.48 3.64
CA LYS A 32 6.47 11.45 2.55
C LYS A 32 7.40 11.00 1.42
N ILE A 33 7.11 11.49 0.21
CA ILE A 33 7.93 11.26 -0.97
C ILE A 33 9.25 12.04 -0.81
N ASN A 34 10.36 11.38 -1.08
CA ASN A 34 11.71 11.94 -1.02
C ASN A 34 12.41 11.75 -2.37
N LEU A 35 13.18 12.74 -2.80
CA LEU A 35 13.99 12.72 -4.03
C LEU A 35 14.89 11.47 -4.10
N SER A 36 15.47 11.03 -2.99
CA SER A 36 16.33 9.84 -2.94
C SER A 36 15.60 8.53 -3.28
N ASN A 37 14.26 8.54 -3.33
CA ASN A 37 13.45 7.35 -3.52
C ASN A 37 12.69 7.30 -4.84
N ILE A 38 12.56 8.42 -5.57
CA ILE A 38 11.73 8.48 -6.80
C ILE A 38 12.25 7.57 -7.92
N HIS A 39 13.56 7.27 -7.96
CA HIS A 39 14.16 6.40 -8.98
C HIS A 39 13.60 4.97 -8.99
N ARG A 40 13.00 4.53 -7.87
CA ARG A 40 12.39 3.19 -7.75
C ARG A 40 10.91 3.24 -7.40
N GLN A 41 10.33 4.41 -7.16
CA GLN A 41 8.92 4.59 -6.82
C GLN A 41 8.17 5.19 -8.01
N SER A 42 7.92 4.35 -9.01
CA SER A 42 7.53 4.75 -10.38
C SER A 42 6.28 5.62 -10.50
N LEU A 43 5.38 5.63 -9.51
CA LEU A 43 4.17 6.44 -9.53
C LEU A 43 4.35 7.86 -8.98
N TYR A 44 5.54 8.18 -8.47
CA TYR A 44 5.87 9.52 -7.96
C TYR A 44 6.83 10.25 -8.89
N ASN A 45 6.76 11.57 -8.90
CA ASN A 45 7.69 12.42 -9.63
C ASN A 45 8.21 13.57 -8.76
N SER A 46 9.11 14.37 -9.32
CA SER A 46 9.74 15.49 -8.60
C SER A 46 8.77 16.53 -8.06
N LYS A 47 7.59 16.69 -8.66
CA LYS A 47 6.53 17.62 -8.19
C LYS A 47 5.76 17.08 -6.97
N ASP A 48 5.95 15.81 -6.64
CA ASP A 48 5.27 15.14 -5.54
C ASP A 48 6.12 15.08 -4.25
N ILE A 49 7.37 15.55 -4.30
CA ILE A 49 8.29 15.58 -3.15
C ILE A 49 7.66 16.33 -1.96
N GLY A 50 7.80 15.76 -0.76
CA GLY A 50 7.26 16.32 0.48
C GLY A 50 5.78 16.02 0.74
N LYS A 51 5.03 15.54 -0.27
CA LYS A 51 3.66 15.05 -0.09
C LYS A 51 3.66 13.64 0.48
N PHE A 52 2.58 13.25 1.16
CA PHE A 52 2.44 11.89 1.65
C PHE A 52 2.23 10.90 0.50
N LYS A 53 2.96 9.78 0.56
CA LYS A 53 2.90 8.71 -0.43
C LYS A 53 1.47 8.23 -0.70
N VAL A 54 0.70 8.02 0.36
CA VAL A 54 -0.69 7.51 0.28
C VAL A 54 -1.67 8.49 -0.37
N ASP A 55 -1.41 9.80 -0.28
CA ASP A 55 -2.29 10.82 -0.85
C ASP A 55 -2.04 10.92 -2.36
N VAL A 56 -0.77 11.07 -2.75
CA VAL A 56 -0.38 11.12 -4.17
C VAL A 56 -0.74 9.83 -4.87
N LEU A 57 -0.48 8.67 -4.26
CA LEU A 57 -0.79 7.38 -4.87
C LEU A 57 -2.29 7.22 -5.13
N LYS A 58 -3.14 7.71 -4.21
CA LYS A 58 -4.60 7.74 -4.41
C LYS A 58 -4.99 8.57 -5.64
N GLU A 59 -4.40 9.76 -5.79
CA GLU A 59 -4.65 10.63 -6.95
C GLU A 59 -4.22 9.96 -8.26
N LYS A 60 -3.01 9.38 -8.30
CA LYS A 60 -2.49 8.68 -9.49
C LYS A 60 -3.39 7.50 -9.86
N ILE A 61 -3.75 6.65 -8.89
CA ILE A 61 -4.65 5.52 -9.16
C ILE A 61 -6.01 6.01 -9.66
N LYS A 62 -6.58 7.07 -9.08
CA LYS A 62 -7.85 7.63 -9.56
C LYS A 62 -7.77 8.16 -10.99
N SER A 63 -6.61 8.69 -11.39
CA SER A 63 -6.36 9.11 -12.78
C SER A 63 -6.24 7.92 -13.75
N ILE A 64 -5.77 6.77 -13.26
CA ILE A 64 -5.64 5.53 -14.05
C ILE A 64 -7.02 4.85 -14.20
N ASN A 65 -7.73 4.68 -13.09
CA ASN A 65 -9.05 4.05 -13.06
C ASN A 65 -9.96 4.75 -12.03
N PRO A 66 -10.92 5.58 -12.49
CA PRO A 66 -11.80 6.32 -11.59
C PRO A 66 -12.77 5.41 -10.80
N PHE A 67 -13.02 4.19 -11.28
CA PHE A 67 -13.93 3.23 -10.64
C PHE A 67 -13.31 2.50 -9.45
N THR A 68 -11.97 2.44 -9.36
CA THR A 68 -11.28 1.84 -8.21
C THR A 68 -11.54 2.66 -6.94
N LYS A 69 -12.05 2.04 -5.89
CA LYS A 69 -12.22 2.64 -4.56
C LYS A 69 -10.90 2.57 -3.80
N ILE A 70 -10.43 3.71 -3.31
CA ILE A 70 -9.17 3.80 -2.56
C ILE A 70 -9.41 4.13 -1.09
N LYS A 71 -8.85 3.28 -0.21
CA LYS A 71 -8.78 3.53 1.24
C LYS A 71 -7.33 3.82 1.64
N SER A 72 -7.02 5.09 1.90
CA SER A 72 -5.68 5.53 2.34
C SER A 72 -5.57 5.49 3.86
N PHE A 73 -4.54 4.81 4.36
CA PHE A 73 -4.18 4.77 5.77
C PHE A 73 -2.82 5.46 5.94
N LYS A 74 -2.86 6.76 6.24
CA LYS A 74 -1.68 7.60 6.50
C LYS A 74 -1.10 7.33 7.90
N LYS A 75 -0.69 6.09 8.15
CA LYS A 75 -0.19 5.64 9.45
C LYS A 75 0.66 4.38 9.28
N LYS A 76 1.60 4.19 10.20
CA LYS A 76 2.36 2.95 10.28
C LYS A 76 1.43 1.83 10.76
N ILE A 77 1.54 0.66 10.14
CA ILE A 77 0.81 -0.53 10.59
C ILE A 77 1.42 -1.06 11.88
N THR A 78 0.59 -1.25 12.90
CA THR A 78 0.94 -1.73 14.24
C THR A 78 -0.09 -2.73 14.74
N ASP A 79 0.24 -3.53 15.77
CA ASP A 79 -0.70 -4.51 16.33
C ASP A 79 -2.02 -3.87 16.79
N GLU A 80 -1.95 -2.63 17.27
CA GLU A 80 -3.11 -1.83 17.73
C GLU A 80 -4.10 -1.50 16.61
N ASN A 81 -3.61 -1.14 15.43
CA ASN A 81 -4.46 -0.65 14.35
C ASN A 81 -4.78 -1.71 13.29
N PHE A 82 -3.89 -2.69 13.08
CA PHE A 82 -3.99 -3.59 11.95
C PHE A 82 -5.18 -4.53 12.07
N ASN A 83 -5.54 -4.89 13.30
CA ASN A 83 -6.67 -5.75 13.63
C ASN A 83 -7.99 -5.31 12.98
N ASN A 84 -8.22 -3.99 12.91
CA ASN A 84 -9.44 -3.43 12.33
C ASN A 84 -9.29 -3.22 10.82
N ILE A 85 -8.10 -2.87 10.36
CA ILE A 85 -7.82 -2.62 8.94
C ILE A 85 -7.95 -3.92 8.13
N ILE A 86 -7.28 -5.00 8.57
CA ILE A 86 -7.17 -6.25 7.81
C ILE A 86 -8.53 -6.90 7.49
N LYS A 87 -9.53 -6.72 8.37
CA LYS A 87 -10.88 -7.29 8.20
C LYS A 87 -11.59 -6.79 6.95
N SER A 88 -11.25 -5.60 6.47
CA SER A 88 -11.87 -4.97 5.28
C SER A 88 -11.30 -5.44 3.94
N PHE A 89 -10.35 -6.38 3.94
CA PHE A 89 -9.65 -6.81 2.72
C PHE A 89 -9.49 -8.32 2.67
N ASP A 90 -9.49 -8.87 1.45
CA ASP A 90 -9.39 -10.32 1.21
C ASP A 90 -7.94 -10.78 1.07
N ILE A 91 -7.13 -9.97 0.38
CA ILE A 91 -5.71 -10.21 0.09
C ILE A 91 -4.89 -9.07 0.68
N ILE A 92 -3.80 -9.43 1.34
CA ILE A 92 -2.79 -8.52 1.88
C ILE A 92 -1.51 -8.69 1.07
N VAL A 93 -0.94 -7.57 0.65
CA VAL A 93 0.32 -7.52 -0.09
C VAL A 93 1.32 -6.72 0.73
N ASP A 94 2.44 -7.35 1.06
CA ASP A 94 3.53 -6.73 1.79
C ASP A 94 4.54 -6.12 0.81
N GLY A 95 4.57 -4.79 0.75
CA GLY A 95 5.60 -3.99 0.10
C GLY A 95 6.49 -3.25 1.10
N SER A 96 6.52 -3.69 2.37
CA SER A 96 7.38 -3.11 3.41
C SER A 96 8.79 -3.67 3.35
N ASP A 97 9.74 -2.89 3.86
CA ASP A 97 11.18 -3.13 3.84
C ASP A 97 11.75 -3.63 5.18
N ASN A 98 10.89 -3.93 6.15
CA ASN A 98 11.34 -4.30 7.49
C ASN A 98 10.66 -5.58 8.02
N PHE A 99 11.45 -6.39 8.72
CA PHE A 99 10.99 -7.65 9.28
C PHE A 99 9.85 -7.50 10.29
N LYS A 100 9.83 -6.42 11.07
CA LYS A 100 8.77 -6.18 12.06
C LYS A 100 7.40 -6.13 11.41
N THR A 101 7.25 -5.38 10.31
CA THR A 101 6.01 -5.34 9.54
C THR A 101 5.72 -6.69 8.90
N LYS A 102 6.70 -7.34 8.25
CA LYS A 102 6.54 -8.69 7.66
C LYS A 102 5.93 -9.71 8.63
N PHE A 103 6.51 -9.82 9.83
CA PHE A 103 6.03 -10.77 10.85
C PHE A 103 4.64 -10.40 11.38
N LEU A 104 4.35 -9.10 11.55
CA LEU A 104 3.03 -8.63 11.94
C LEU A 104 1.98 -9.00 10.88
N LEU A 105 2.24 -8.74 9.61
CA LEU A 105 1.32 -9.10 8.52
C LEU A 105 1.06 -10.60 8.49
N ASN A 106 2.11 -11.43 8.62
CA ASN A 106 1.98 -12.89 8.68
C ASN A 106 1.11 -13.36 9.85
N LYS A 107 1.37 -12.85 11.06
CA LYS A 107 0.60 -13.18 12.28
C LYS A 107 -0.90 -12.90 12.08
N TYR A 108 -1.24 -11.72 11.58
CA TYR A 108 -2.63 -11.30 11.43
C TYR A 108 -3.32 -11.95 10.23
N SER A 109 -2.61 -12.16 9.12
CA SER A 109 -3.14 -12.88 7.97
C SER A 109 -3.49 -14.33 8.32
N LYS A 110 -2.64 -15.02 9.10
CA LYS A 110 -2.98 -16.34 9.66
C LYS A 110 -4.21 -16.27 10.58
N LYS A 111 -4.24 -15.32 11.51
CA LYS A 111 -5.35 -15.15 12.46
C LYS A 111 -6.71 -14.95 11.77
N TYR A 112 -6.74 -14.22 10.66
CA TYR A 112 -7.97 -13.85 9.95
C TYR A 112 -8.19 -14.62 8.64
N ASN A 113 -7.42 -15.69 8.42
CA ASN A 113 -7.45 -16.52 7.22
C ASN A 113 -7.40 -15.68 5.92
N LYS A 114 -6.46 -14.74 5.86
CA LYS A 114 -6.24 -13.86 4.69
C LYS A 114 -5.05 -14.37 3.89
N ILE A 115 -5.15 -14.25 2.56
CA ILE A 115 -4.01 -14.52 1.67
C ILE A 115 -2.99 -13.40 1.86
N LEU A 116 -1.75 -13.78 2.18
CA LEU A 116 -0.62 -12.86 2.27
C LEU A 116 0.35 -13.13 1.11
N ILE A 117 0.64 -12.09 0.33
CA ILE A 117 1.67 -12.08 -0.70
C ILE A 117 2.82 -11.22 -0.17
N VAL A 118 4.02 -11.80 -0.09
CA VAL A 118 5.19 -11.11 0.47
C VAL A 118 6.15 -10.72 -0.64
N GLY A 119 6.43 -9.42 -0.76
CA GLY A 119 7.52 -8.92 -1.59
C GLY A 119 8.88 -9.17 -0.94
N ALA A 120 9.87 -9.53 -1.76
CA ALA A 120 11.27 -9.71 -1.38
C ALA A 120 12.08 -8.45 -1.67
#